data_AF-A0A354HS25-F1
#
_entry.id   AF-A0A354HS25-F1
#
_cell.length_a   1.000
_cell.length_b   1.000
_cell.length_c   1.000
_cell.angle_alpha   90.00
_cell.angle_beta   90.00
_cell.angle_gamma   90.00
#
_symmetry.space_group_name_H-M   'P 1'
#
loop_
_entity.id
_entity.type
_entity.pdbx_description
1 polymer ?
#
loop_
_entity_poly.entity_id
_entity_poly.type
_entity_poly.pdbx_seq_one_letter_code
_entity_poly.pdbx_strand_id
1 'polypeptide(L)' 'RVALLEKEDDVAKQTSSRNNGMIHPGIAASSGSKKLTYNIRGNRMYTQAAEELGFELVRCGSVVMLEKSMYQLALPYV' A
#
# COMPACT_ATOMS: atom_id res chain seq x y z
N ARG A 1 19.46 -12.12 -20.72
CA ARG A 1 20.18 -12.10 -19.43
C ARG A 1 19.90 -10.74 -18.78
N VAL A 2 19.67 -10.68 -17.47
CA VAL A 2 19.34 -9.45 -16.72
C VAL A 2 20.35 -9.28 -15.59
N ALA A 3 20.78 -8.04 -15.32
CA ALA A 3 21.65 -7.69 -14.19
C ALA A 3 21.00 -6.57 -13.37
N LEU A 4 21.16 -6.61 -12.05
CA LEU A 4 20.69 -5.60 -11.10
C LEU A 4 21.90 -4.96 -10.41
N LEU A 5 21.90 -3.63 -10.32
CA LEU A 5 22.93 -2.86 -9.63
C LEU A 5 22.29 -2.21 -8.40
N GLU A 6 22.86 -2.43 -7.23
CA GLU A 6 22.47 -1.84 -5.95
C GLU A 6 23.73 -1.23 -5.32
N LYS A 7 23.59 -0.03 -4.74
CA LYS A 7 24.71 0.66 -4.09
C LYS A 7 24.97 0.13 -2.69
N GLU A 8 23.94 -0.39 -2.04
CA GLU A 8 24.00 -0.97 -0.70
C GLU A 8 24.56 -2.40 -0.72
N ASP A 9 24.94 -2.89 0.45
CA ASP A 9 25.48 -4.25 0.65
C ASP A 9 24.45 -5.37 0.39
N ASP A 10 23.16 -5.04 0.41
CA ASP A 10 22.05 -5.95 0.15
C ASP A 10 20.84 -5.20 -0.40
N VAL A 11 19.83 -5.93 -0.86
CA VAL A 11 18.57 -5.35 -1.33
C VAL A 11 17.74 -4.78 -0.17
N ALA A 12 16.81 -3.86 -0.52
CA ALA A 12 15.84 -3.28 0.40
C ALA A 12 16.40 -2.48 1.59
N LYS A 13 17.69 -2.10 1.58
CA LYS A 13 18.36 -1.35 2.67
C LYS A 13 17.95 0.12 2.81
N GLN A 14 16.93 0.62 2.11
CA GLN A 14 16.42 2.00 2.18
C GLN A 14 14.90 2.03 2.46
N THR A 15 14.09 2.81 1.73
CA THR A 15 12.64 2.99 1.97
C THR A 15 11.86 1.67 2.05
N SER A 16 12.25 0.65 1.28
CA SER A 16 11.58 -0.66 1.26
C SER A 16 11.62 -1.39 2.61
N SER A 17 12.65 -1.18 3.45
CA SER A 17 12.73 -1.70 4.82
C SER A 17 12.30 -0.69 5.89
N ARG A 18 12.08 0.59 5.52
CA ARG A 18 11.74 1.69 6.44
C ARG A 18 10.38 2.28 6.12
N ASN A 19 9.35 1.44 6.20
CA ASN A 19 7.95 1.83 6.07
C ASN A 19 7.11 1.08 7.12
N ASN A 20 5.82 1.38 7.19
CA ASN A 20 4.90 0.79 8.17
C ASN A 20 4.38 -0.62 7.78
N GLY A 21 4.80 -1.17 6.64
CA GLY A 21 4.34 -2.49 6.15
C GLY A 21 2.87 -2.54 5.73
N MET A 22 2.18 -1.39 5.64
CA MET A 22 0.74 -1.36 5.34
C MET A 22 0.47 -1.49 3.83
N ILE A 23 -0.44 -2.39 3.48
CA ILE A 23 -1.04 -2.43 2.15
C ILE A 23 -2.25 -1.48 2.14
N HIS A 24 -2.05 -0.28 1.58
CA HIS A 24 -3.06 0.79 1.62
C HIS A 24 -4.39 0.41 0.90
N PRO A 25 -5.56 0.86 1.41
CA PRO A 25 -6.89 0.44 0.95
C PRO A 25 -7.45 1.18 -0.28
N GLY A 26 -6.70 2.09 -0.91
CA GLY A 26 -7.17 2.79 -2.13
C GLY A 26 -8.03 4.04 -1.90
N ILE A 27 -7.98 4.65 -0.71
CA ILE A 27 -8.74 5.88 -0.42
C ILE A 27 -7.87 7.16 -0.43
N ALA A 28 -6.59 7.06 -0.02
CA ALA A 28 -5.75 8.24 0.20
C ALA A 28 -5.14 8.85 -1.07
N ALA A 29 -5.20 8.15 -2.21
CA ALA A 29 -4.63 8.65 -3.46
C ALA A 29 -5.69 9.42 -4.25
N SER A 30 -5.31 10.55 -4.84
CA SER A 30 -6.23 11.38 -5.63
C SER A 30 -6.90 10.58 -6.75
N SER A 31 -8.20 10.81 -6.93
CA SER A 31 -8.99 10.22 -8.00
C SER A 31 -8.36 10.44 -9.38
N GLY A 32 -8.35 9.40 -10.21
CA GLY A 32 -7.74 9.43 -11.55
C GLY A 32 -6.21 9.35 -11.58
N SER A 33 -5.52 9.41 -10.44
CA SER A 33 -4.07 9.26 -10.41
C SER A 33 -3.63 7.84 -10.72
N LYS A 34 -2.47 7.70 -11.37
CA LYS A 34 -1.82 6.39 -11.55
C LYS A 34 -1.55 5.70 -10.20
N LYS A 35 -1.29 6.48 -9.14
CA LYS A 35 -1.10 5.97 -7.78
C LYS A 35 -2.33 5.22 -7.28
N LEU A 36 -3.53 5.78 -7.47
CA LEU A 36 -4.78 5.12 -7.10
C LEU A 36 -4.95 3.82 -7.90
N THR A 37 -4.76 3.87 -9.22
CA THR A 37 -4.86 2.70 -10.11
C THR A 37 -3.92 1.57 -9.68
N TYR A 38 -2.63 1.88 -9.45
CA TYR A 38 -1.65 0.86 -9.05
C TYR A 38 -1.83 0.41 -7.61
N ASN A 39 -2.33 1.26 -6.70
CA ASN A 39 -2.62 0.83 -5.34
C ASN A 39 -3.74 -0.20 -5.28
N ILE A 40 -4.87 0.04 -5.97
CA ILE A 40 -5.99 -0.91 -6.01
C ILE A 40 -5.55 -2.23 -6.68
N ARG A 41 -4.87 -2.15 -7.84
CA ARG A 41 -4.39 -3.34 -8.53
C ARG A 41 -3.35 -4.11 -7.70
N GLY A 42 -2.38 -3.40 -7.13
CA GLY A 42 -1.32 -3.96 -6.27
C GLY A 42 -1.89 -4.65 -5.04
N ASN A 43 -2.82 -4.00 -4.33
CA ASN A 43 -3.47 -4.55 -3.15
C ASN A 43 -4.11 -5.92 -3.42
N ARG A 44 -4.76 -6.10 -4.58
CA ARG A 44 -5.36 -7.39 -4.97
C ARG A 44 -4.31 -8.49 -5.22
N MET A 45 -3.14 -8.13 -5.73
CA MET A 45 -2.06 -9.09 -6.05
C MET A 45 -1.31 -9.59 -4.80
N TYR A 46 -1.42 -8.90 -3.65
CA TYR A 46 -0.66 -9.28 -2.45
C TYR A 46 -1.00 -10.66 -1.89
N THR A 47 -2.22 -11.17 -2.11
CA THR A 47 -2.58 -12.52 -1.66
C THR A 47 -1.74 -13.59 -2.39
N GLN A 48 -1.69 -13.50 -3.72
CA GLN A 48 -0.84 -14.37 -4.54
C GLN A 48 0.63 -14.19 -4.17
N ALA A 49 1.11 -12.95 -3.99
CA ALA A 49 2.49 -12.70 -3.62
C ALA A 49 2.85 -13.32 -2.25
N ALA A 50 1.95 -13.27 -1.27
CA ALA A 50 2.16 -13.88 0.04
C ALA A 50 2.29 -15.40 -0.05
N GLU A 51 1.47 -16.04 -0.88
CA GLU A 51 1.54 -17.48 -1.15
C GLU A 51 2.84 -17.87 -1.88
N GLU A 52 3.22 -17.13 -2.91
CA GLU A 52 4.40 -17.44 -3.74
C GLU A 52 5.73 -17.17 -3.01
N LEU A 53 5.79 -16.11 -2.21
CA LEU A 53 7.02 -15.68 -1.54
C LEU A 53 7.10 -16.11 -0.06
N GLY A 54 6.01 -16.64 0.50
CA GLY A 54 5.98 -17.21 1.85
C GLY A 54 6.07 -16.18 2.98
N PHE A 55 5.51 -14.99 2.82
CA PHE A 55 5.44 -13.98 3.88
C PHE A 55 4.05 -13.90 4.53
N GLU A 56 4.00 -13.47 5.79
CA GLU A 56 2.74 -13.29 6.51
C GLU A 56 1.94 -12.11 5.93
N LEU A 57 0.67 -12.35 5.60
CA LEU A 57 -0.28 -11.33 5.16
C LEU A 57 -1.52 -11.34 6.04
N VAL A 58 -1.78 -10.22 6.71
CA VAL A 58 -2.99 -10.02 7.52
C VAL A 58 -3.92 -9.01 6.85
N ARG A 59 -5.11 -9.47 6.42
CA ARG A 59 -6.17 -8.62 5.85
C ARG A 59 -7.05 -8.02 6.94
N CYS A 60 -6.49 -7.15 7.78
CA CYS A 60 -7.18 -6.56 8.94
C CYS A 60 -8.14 -5.41 8.62
N GLY A 61 -8.18 -4.93 7.37
CA GLY A 61 -8.97 -3.78 6.98
C GLY A 61 -8.34 -2.44 7.43
N SER A 62 -9.10 -1.36 7.37
CA SER A 62 -8.68 -0.04 7.82
C SER A 62 -9.88 0.70 8.39
N VAL A 63 -9.67 1.41 9.50
CA VAL A 63 -10.71 2.24 10.12
C VAL A 63 -10.29 3.70 10.03
N VAL A 64 -11.16 4.52 9.45
CA VAL A 64 -10.99 5.98 9.39
C VAL A 64 -11.86 6.60 10.47
N MET A 65 -11.24 7.32 11.40
CA MET A 65 -11.94 8.02 12.47
C MET A 65 -12.19 9.47 12.07
N LEU A 66 -13.42 9.94 12.26
CA LEU A 66 -13.79 11.33 12.05
C LEU A 66 -13.89 12.03 13.39
N GLU A 67 -13.22 13.17 13.53
CA GLU A 67 -13.28 13.97 14.76
C GLU A 67 -14.69 14.51 15.02
N LYS A 68 -15.42 14.89 13.96
CA LYS A 68 -16.77 15.48 14.04
C LYS A 68 -17.72 14.77 13.08
N SER A 69 -18.96 14.59 13.52
CA SER A 69 -20.03 13.98 12.69
C SER A 69 -20.25 14.72 11.36
N MET A 70 -20.11 16.05 11.37
CA MET A 70 -20.26 16.88 10.17
C MET A 70 -19.28 16.55 9.04
N TYR A 71 -18.12 15.94 9.33
CA TYR A 71 -17.17 15.52 8.28
C TYR A 71 -17.68 14.39 7.40
N GLN A 72 -18.72 13.66 7.82
CA GLN A 72 -19.40 12.67 6.98
C GLN A 72 -19.95 13.29 5.69
N LEU A 73 -20.32 14.57 5.70
CA LEU A 73 -20.85 15.27 4.54
C LEU A 73 -19.81 15.50 3.44
N ALA A 74 -18.52 15.43 3.78
CA ALA A 74 -17.42 15.66 2.86
C ALA A 74 -16.74 14.36 2.41
N LEU A 75 -17.15 13.19 2.92
CA LEU A 75 -16.65 11.91 2.43
C LEU A 75 -17.11 11.66 0.98
N PRO A 76 -16.25 11.09 0.11
CA PRO A 76 -14.90 10.61 0.35
C PRO A 76 -13.81 11.64 0.00
N TYR A 77 -14.14 12.93 -0.07
CA TYR A 77 -13.24 14.01 -0.50
C TYR A 77 -12.32 14.55 0.60
N VAL A 78 -12.51 14.08 1.85
CA VAL A 78 -11.59 14.29 2.99
C VAL A 78 -10.62 13.13 3.09
#